data_AF-A0A2M7BPA2-F1
#
_entry.id   AF-A0A2M7BPA2-F1
#
_cell.length_a   1.000
_cell.length_b   1.000
_cell.length_c   1.000
_cell.angle_alpha   90.00
_cell.angle_beta   90.00
_cell.angle_gamma   90.00
#
_symmetry.space_group_name_H-M   'P 1'
#
loop_
_entity.id
_entity.type
_entity.pdbx_description
1 polymer ?
#
loop_
_entity_poly.entity_id
_entity_poly.type
_entity_poly.pdbx_seq_one_letter_code
_entity_poly.pdbx_strand_id
1 'polypeptide(L)' 'MRVSDISEIKKLSTPEKILLVEDLWNSIASDESEVPVPQSHMEELDIRLKRYEAAPGNLLSLEALRTQIERRK' A
#
# COMPACT_ATOMS: atom_id res chain seq x y z
N MET A 1 8.78 -18.77 -7.64
CA MET A 1 9.93 -18.94 -6.73
C MET A 1 9.45 -18.71 -5.32
N ARG A 2 9.68 -19.65 -4.40
CA ARG A 2 9.33 -19.52 -2.98
C ARG A 2 10.58 -19.10 -2.20
N VAL A 3 10.38 -18.46 -1.05
CA VAL A 3 11.50 -18.13 -0.14
C VAL A 3 12.30 -19.38 0.26
N SER A 4 11.65 -20.54 0.32
CA SER A 4 12.29 -21.85 0.58
C SER A 4 13.33 -22.25 -0.47
N ASP A 5 13.23 -21.68 -1.67
CA ASP A 5 14.05 -22.02 -2.83
C ASP A 5 15.36 -21.21 -2.85
N ILE A 6 15.52 -20.22 -1.96
CA ILE A 6 16.68 -19.35 -1.84
C ILE A 6 17.39 -19.64 -0.49
N SER A 7 18.48 -20.39 -0.54
CA SER A 7 19.18 -20.88 0.66
C SER A 7 19.76 -19.76 1.54
N GLU A 8 20.08 -18.63 0.93
CA GLU A 8 20.72 -17.47 1.57
C GLU A 8 19.75 -16.78 2.51
N ILE A 9 18.47 -16.67 2.14
CA ILE A 9 17.43 -16.06 2.97
C ILE A 9 17.21 -16.86 4.26
N LYS A 10 17.43 -18.19 4.23
CA LYS A 10 17.31 -19.03 5.44
C LYS A 10 18.39 -18.73 6.48
N LYS A 11 19.55 -18.21 6.05
CA LYS A 11 20.68 -17.86 6.92
C LYS A 11 20.47 -16.52 7.63
N LEU A 12 19.56 -15.69 7.15
CA LEU A 12 19.26 -14.38 7.74
C LEU A 12 18.47 -14.52 9.04
N SER A 13 18.85 -13.72 10.03
CA SER A 13 18.04 -13.43 11.21
C SER A 13 16.75 -12.70 10.83
N THR A 14 15.77 -12.65 11.74
CA THR A 14 14.51 -11.93 11.48
C THR A 14 14.73 -10.44 11.16
N PRO A 15 15.58 -9.69 11.88
CA PRO A 15 15.87 -8.29 11.51
C PRO A 15 16.47 -8.14 10.12
N GLU A 16 17.42 -9.00 9.73
CA GLU A 16 18.01 -8.95 8.38
C GLU A 16 17.00 -9.28 7.28
N LYS A 17 16.06 -10.18 7.54
CA LYS A 17 14.94 -10.45 6.61
C LYS A 17 14.04 -9.23 6.43
N ILE A 18 13.78 -8.49 7.50
CA ILE A 18 12.97 -7.27 7.44
C ILE A 18 13.68 -6.22 6.58
N LEU A 19 14.98 -5.99 6.82
CA LEU A 19 15.78 -5.06 6.01
C LEU A 19 15.82 -5.47 4.55
N LEU A 20 16.02 -6.76 4.26
CA LEU A 20 16.00 -7.27 2.90
C LEU A 20 14.65 -7.04 2.21
N VAL A 21 13.53 -7.25 2.92
CA VAL A 21 12.20 -6.98 2.37
C VAL A 21 12.02 -5.51 2.07
N GLU A 22 12.50 -4.62 2.94
CA GLU A 22 12.46 -3.17 2.73
C GLU A 22 13.30 -2.75 1.52
N ASP A 23 14.54 -3.22 1.40
CA ASP A 23 15.43 -2.92 0.27
C ASP A 23 14.84 -3.41 -1.06
N LEU A 24 14.29 -4.63 -1.07
CA LEU A 24 13.60 -5.17 -2.24
C LEU A 24 12.37 -4.34 -2.62
N TRP A 25 11.60 -3.91 -1.62
CA TRP A 25 10.43 -3.07 -1.84
C TRP A 25 10.83 -1.70 -2.41
N ASN A 26 11.89 -1.09 -1.88
CA ASN A 26 12.45 0.16 -2.40
C ASN A 26 12.94 0.00 -3.84
N SER A 27 13.57 -1.12 -4.18
CA SER A 27 13.99 -1.42 -5.55
C SER A 27 12.79 -1.57 -6.49
N ILE A 28 11.72 -2.27 -6.09
CA ILE A 28 10.49 -2.39 -6.89
C ILE A 28 9.84 -1.01 -7.09
N ALA A 29 9.74 -0.23 -6.02
CA ALA A 29 9.14 1.10 -6.06
C ALA A 29 9.96 2.11 -6.86
N SER A 30 11.26 1.87 -7.06
CA SER A 30 12.12 2.77 -7.85
C SER A 30 11.82 2.75 -9.35
N ASP A 31 11.13 1.71 -9.84
CA ASP A 31 10.68 1.61 -11.22
C ASP A 31 9.17 1.30 -11.28
N GLU A 32 8.36 2.36 -11.14
CA GLU A 32 6.90 2.27 -11.19
C GLU A 32 6.37 1.72 -12.52
N SER A 33 7.19 1.72 -13.59
CA SER A 33 6.75 1.26 -14.92
C SER A 33 6.62 -0.26 -15.05
N GLU A 34 7.33 -1.01 -14.21
CA GLU A 34 7.28 -2.48 -14.15
C GLU A 34 5.96 -3.00 -13.56
N VAL A 35 5.21 -2.15 -12.85
CA VAL A 35 3.91 -2.50 -12.26
C VAL A 35 2.84 -1.54 -12.78
N PRO A 36 2.34 -1.75 -14.01
CA PRO A 36 1.37 -0.84 -14.60
C PRO A 36 0.05 -0.87 -13.81
N VAL A 37 -0.51 0.31 -13.58
CA VAL A 37 -1.83 0.44 -12.97
C VAL A 37 -2.90 0.00 -13.98
N PRO A 38 -3.74 -1.01 -13.68
CA PRO A 38 -4.81 -1.42 -14.57
C PRO A 38 -5.77 -0.27 -14.87
N GLN A 39 -6.24 -0.21 -16.13
CA GLN A 39 -7.19 0.82 -16.56
C GLN A 39 -8.45 0.85 -15.66
N SER A 40 -8.94 -0.31 -15.25
CA SER A 40 -10.10 -0.42 -14.34
C SER A 40 -9.86 0.23 -12.98
N HIS A 41 -8.62 0.24 -12.48
CA HIS A 41 -8.29 0.93 -11.23
C HIS A 41 -8.29 2.45 -11.43
N MET A 42 -7.77 2.93 -12.56
CA MET A 42 -7.79 4.36 -12.89
C MET A 42 -9.23 4.86 -13.06
N GLU A 43 -10.08 4.10 -13.75
CA GLU A 43 -11.50 4.44 -13.91
C GLU A 43 -12.24 4.52 -12.57
N GLU A 44 -12.00 3.58 -11.66
CA GLU A 44 -12.59 3.61 -10.31
C GLU A 44 -12.10 4.82 -9.50
N LEU A 45 -10.81 5.19 -9.61
CA LEU A 45 -10.27 6.38 -8.96
C LEU A 45 -10.96 7.65 -9.49
N ASP A 46 -11.15 7.76 -10.81
CA ASP A 46 -11.87 8.89 -11.43
C ASP A 46 -13.33 8.97 -10.95
N ILE A 47 -14.01 7.82 -10.86
CA ILE A 47 -15.39 7.76 -10.35
C ILE A 47 -15.45 8.24 -8.89
N ARG A 48 -14.51 7.79 -8.05
CA ARG A 48 -14.44 8.20 -6.64
C ARG A 48 -14.13 9.68 -6.48
N LEU A 49 -13.21 10.20 -7.29
CA LEU A 49 -12.84 11.61 -7.26
C LEU A 49 -14.03 12.48 -7.64
N LYS A 50 -14.72 12.18 -8.75
CA LYS A 50 -15.94 12.90 -9.16
C LYS A 50 -17.04 12.85 -8.09
N ARG A 51 -17.23 11.70 -7.44
CA ARG A 51 -18.20 11.56 -6.35
C ARG A 51 -17.84 12.45 -5.16
N TYR A 52 -16.55 12.54 -4.81
CA TYR A 52 -16.08 13.43 -3.76
C TYR A 52 -16.28 14.90 -4.12
N GLU A 53 -15.88 15.32 -5.32
CA GLU A 53 -16.02 16.71 -5.78
C GLU A 53 -17.49 17.17 -5.81
N ALA A 54 -18.41 16.27 -6.19
CA ALA A 54 -19.84 16.54 -6.20
C ALA A 54 -20.48 16.62 -4.80
N ALA A 55 -19.87 16.00 -3.78
CA ALA A 55 -20.39 15.95 -2.42
C ALA A 55 -19.25 15.82 -1.38
N PRO A 56 -18.47 16.89 -1.15
CA PRO A 56 -17.24 16.83 -0.35
C PRO A 56 -17.48 16.54 1.13
N GLY A 57 -18.70 16.74 1.64
CA GLY A 57 -19.06 16.56 3.05
C GLY A 57 -19.09 15.11 3.57
N ASN A 58 -18.83 14.11 2.72
CA ASN A 58 -18.92 12.69 3.10
C ASN A 58 -17.59 12.03 3.47
N LEU A 59 -16.46 12.75 3.39
CA LEU A 59 -15.16 12.22 3.79
C LEU A 59 -14.76 12.74 5.17
N LEU A 60 -14.09 11.87 5.93
CA LEU A 60 -13.46 12.25 7.18
C LEU A 60 -11.99 12.58 6.92
N SER A 61 -11.49 13.61 7.60
CA SER A 61 -10.04 13.73 7.77
C SER A 61 -9.52 12.51 8.53
N LEU A 62 -8.24 12.20 8.38
CA LEU A 62 -7.60 11.09 9.09
C LEU A 62 -7.77 11.23 10.62
N GLU A 63 -7.66 12.46 11.12
CA GLU A 63 -7.89 12.79 12.52
C GLU A 63 -9.34 12.49 12.96
N ALA A 64 -10.33 12.97 12.20
CA ALA A 64 -11.74 12.72 12.50
C ALA A 64 -12.10 11.23 12.45
N LEU A 65 -11.54 10.49 11.49
CA LEU A 65 -11.68 9.03 11.41
C LEU A 65 -11.12 8.35 12.65
N ARG A 66 -9.91 8.73 13.09
CA ARG A 66 -9.26 8.17 14.28
C ARG A 66 -10.10 8.43 15.53
N THR A 67 -10.56 9.66 15.73
CA THR A 67 -11.43 10.01 16.87
C THR A 67 -12.71 9.16 16.87
N GLN A 68 -13.31 8.92 15.70
CA GLN A 68 -14.53 8.12 15.61
C GLN A 68 -14.29 6.64 15.94
N ILE A 69 -13.17 6.06 15.52
CA ILE A 69 -12.78 4.69 15.87
C ILE A 69 -12.54 4.54 17.37
N GLU A 70 -11.86 5.51 17.98
CA GLU A 70 -11.57 5.52 19.42
C GLU A 70 -12.86 5.64 20.26
N ARG A 71 -13.86 6.41 19.81
CA ARG A 71 -15.17 6.54 20.46
C ARG A 71 -16.04 5.28 20.42
N ARG A 72 -15.73 4.31 19.56
CA ARG A 72 -16.49 3.04 19.42
C ARG A 72 -15.95 1.92 20.30
N LYS A 73 -14.82 2.14 20.98
CA LYS A 73 -14.27 1.25 22.00
C LYS A 73 -14.90 1.57 23.35
#